data_AF-A0A6G4WS73-F1
#
_entry.id   AF-A0A6G4WS73-F1
#
_cell.length_a   1.000
_cell.length_b   1.000
_cell.length_c   1.000
_cell.angle_alpha   90.00
_cell.angle_beta   90.00
_cell.angle_gamma   90.00
#
_symmetry.space_group_name_H-M   'P 1'
#
loop_
_entity.id
_entity.type
_entity.pdbx_description
1 polymer ?
#
loop_
_entity_poly.entity_id
_entity_poly.type
_entity_poly.pdbx_seq_one_letter_code
_entity_poly.pdbx_strand_id
1 'polypeptide(L)'
;MSTEQHPHPAGVAGLGPIWRDANVRSGPSLDSPVIRLLLPDDGETYEAERWVTGDEVIEGTIVSDVWFRLTLGGWCSAVNFHQDTIAGVLAAARGDGG
;
A
#
# COMPACT_ATOMS: atom_id res chain seq x y z
N MET A 1 -7.99 -8.72 21.67
CA MET A 1 -8.63 -9.56 20.64
C MET A 1 -7.90 -9.28 19.35
N SER A 2 -7.18 -10.25 18.79
CA SER A 2 -6.52 -10.08 17.50
C SER A 2 -7.57 -10.30 16.42
N THR A 3 -7.99 -9.24 15.76
CA THR A 3 -8.71 -9.36 14.50
C THR A 3 -7.75 -10.04 13.53
N GLU A 4 -8.02 -11.28 13.13
CA GLU A 4 -7.28 -11.91 12.04
C GLU A 4 -7.47 -11.03 10.80
N GLN A 5 -6.43 -10.28 10.46
CA GLN A 5 -6.35 -9.51 9.23
C GLN A 5 -6.23 -10.52 8.09
N HIS A 6 -7.29 -10.72 7.33
CA HIS A 6 -7.26 -11.60 6.18
C HIS A 6 -6.56 -10.87 5.01
N PRO A 7 -5.40 -11.34 4.56
CA PRO A 7 -4.75 -10.74 3.41
C PRO A 7 -5.59 -10.98 2.16
N HIS A 8 -5.91 -9.89 1.47
CA HIS A 8 -6.51 -9.97 0.15
C HIS A 8 -5.40 -10.15 -0.88
N PRO A 9 -5.49 -11.16 -1.76
CA PRO A 9 -4.55 -11.25 -2.86
C PRO A 9 -4.71 -9.98 -3.71
N ALA A 10 -3.62 -9.24 -3.88
CA ALA A 10 -3.67 -8.06 -4.74
C ALA A 10 -3.74 -8.46 -6.23
N GLY A 11 -3.48 -9.74 -6.56
CA GLY A 11 -2.81 -10.05 -7.82
C GLY A 11 -1.43 -9.38 -7.83
N VAL A 12 -0.53 -9.70 -8.75
CA VAL A 12 0.65 -8.83 -8.92
C VAL A 12 0.14 -7.53 -9.53
N ALA A 13 -0.14 -6.54 -8.68
CA ALA A 13 -0.70 -5.27 -9.08
C ALA A 13 0.38 -4.20 -9.05
N GLY A 14 0.57 -3.53 -10.20
CA GLY A 14 1.40 -2.34 -10.28
C GLY A 14 0.71 -1.18 -9.57
N LEU A 15 1.31 -0.72 -8.47
CA LEU A 15 0.83 0.41 -7.68
C LEU A 15 1.18 1.76 -8.33
N GLY A 16 2.04 1.74 -9.35
CA GLY A 16 2.62 2.93 -9.96
C GLY A 16 3.75 3.53 -9.11
N PRO A 17 4.18 4.75 -9.44
CA PRO A 17 5.30 5.41 -8.78
C PRO A 17 4.97 5.88 -7.37
N ILE A 18 6.02 6.15 -6.61
CA ILE A 18 5.93 6.83 -5.32
C ILE A 18 5.86 8.33 -5.59
N TRP A 19 4.80 9.01 -5.15
CA TRP A 19 4.64 10.45 -5.37
C TRP A 19 5.25 11.29 -4.23
N ARG A 20 5.55 10.67 -3.08
CA ARG A 20 6.15 11.30 -1.90
C ARG A 20 6.98 10.31 -1.06
N ASP A 21 7.97 10.79 -0.30
CA ASP A 21 8.76 10.01 0.66
C ASP A 21 7.92 8.96 1.41
N ALA A 22 8.23 7.69 1.19
CA ALA A 22 7.42 6.57 1.65
C ALA A 22 8.19 5.67 2.61
N ASN A 23 7.71 5.59 3.85
CA ASN A 23 8.22 4.67 4.85
C ASN A 23 7.71 3.26 4.57
N VAL A 24 8.63 2.36 4.23
CA VAL A 24 8.36 0.93 4.17
C VAL A 24 8.65 0.34 5.55
N ARG A 25 7.65 -0.33 6.12
CA ARG A 25 7.66 -0.83 7.50
C ARG A 25 7.66 -2.34 7.57
N SER A 26 8.10 -2.90 8.70
CA SER A 26 8.10 -4.36 8.92
C SER A 26 6.68 -4.95 9.02
N GLY A 27 5.69 -4.14 9.40
CA GLY A 27 4.28 -4.49 9.51
C GLY A 27 3.36 -3.35 9.01
N PRO A 28 2.07 -3.63 8.77
CA PRO A 28 1.07 -2.69 8.28
C PRO A 28 0.55 -1.77 9.40
N SER A 29 1.46 -1.05 10.05
CA SER A 29 1.17 -0.25 11.24
C SER A 29 2.17 0.89 11.38
N LEU A 30 1.74 2.03 11.94
CA LEU A 30 2.60 3.18 12.22
C LEU A 30 3.60 2.90 13.35
N ASP A 31 3.30 1.94 14.23
CA ASP A 31 4.20 1.49 15.30
C ASP A 31 5.25 0.49 14.80
N SER A 32 5.06 -0.08 13.61
CA SER A 32 6.04 -1.01 13.03
C SER A 32 7.31 -0.27 12.59
N PRO A 33 8.51 -0.78 12.92
CA PRO A 33 9.78 -0.19 12.49
C PRO A 33 9.85 0.10 10.99
N VAL A 34 10.40 1.26 10.64
CA VAL A 34 10.78 1.59 9.26
C VAL A 34 12.03 0.79 8.90
N ILE A 35 11.95 0.03 7.81
CA ILE A 35 13.04 -0.83 7.32
C ILE A 35 13.65 -0.31 6.02
N ARG A 36 12.95 0.60 5.32
CA ARG A 36 13.42 1.25 4.09
C ARG A 36 12.65 2.56 3.87
N LEU A 37 13.32 3.54 3.29
CA LEU A 37 12.71 4.76 2.76
C LEU A 37 12.74 4.68 1.23
N LEU A 38 11.59 4.87 0.59
CA LEU A 38 11.49 5.09 -0.86
C LEU A 38 11.28 6.58 -1.10
N LEU A 39 12.00 7.14 -2.06
CA LEU A 39 11.88 8.55 -2.44
C LEU A 39 10.94 8.69 -3.64
N PRO A 40 10.40 9.90 -3.87
CA PRO A 40 9.57 10.15 -5.04
C PRO A 40 10.29 9.77 -6.32
N ASP A 41 9.56 9.12 -7.22
CA ASP A 41 10.04 8.74 -8.54
C ASP A 41 8.96 9.00 -9.60
N ASP A 42 9.37 8.97 -10.86
CA ASP A 42 8.54 9.36 -12.01
C ASP A 42 8.29 8.20 -12.99
N GLY A 43 8.79 7.00 -12.71
CA GLY A 43 8.69 5.87 -13.64
C GLY A 43 8.78 4.47 -13.06
N GLU A 44 9.08 4.30 -11.78
CA GLU A 44 9.12 2.97 -11.18
C GLU A 44 7.70 2.47 -10.93
N THR A 45 7.40 1.23 -11.30
CA THR A 45 6.14 0.59 -10.92
C THR A 45 6.42 -0.37 -9.79
N TYR A 46 5.95 -0.03 -8.59
CA TYR A 46 6.06 -0.93 -7.45
C TYR A 46 4.99 -2.01 -7.52
N GLU A 47 5.39 -3.25 -7.29
CA GLU A 47 4.47 -4.39 -7.26
C GLU A 47 4.08 -4.75 -5.83
N ALA A 48 2.80 -5.06 -5.64
CA ALA A 48 2.28 -5.61 -4.39
C ALA A 48 1.98 -7.11 -4.53
N GLU A 49 2.34 -7.88 -3.50
CA GLU A 49 1.95 -9.30 -3.38
C GLU A 49 0.53 -9.45 -2.82
N ARG A 50 0.17 -8.55 -1.90
CA ARG A 50 -1.09 -8.56 -1.15
C ARG A 50 -1.34 -7.21 -0.51
N TRP A 51 -2.56 -7.00 -0.05
CA TRP A 51 -2.91 -5.85 0.78
C TRP A 51 -3.73 -6.27 2.01
N VAL A 52 -3.71 -5.43 3.03
CA VAL A 52 -4.51 -5.56 4.27
C VAL A 52 -4.99 -4.19 4.71
N THR A 53 -5.98 -4.16 5.59
CA THR A 53 -6.23 -3.00 6.44
C THR A 53 -5.32 -3.02 7.66
N GLY A 54 -4.78 -1.87 8.02
CA GLY A 54 -3.85 -1.66 9.13
C GLY A 54 -4.13 -0.35 9.84
N ASP A 55 -3.09 0.29 10.40
CA ASP A 55 -3.27 1.62 11.00
C ASP A 55 -3.61 2.66 9.94
N GLU A 56 -4.54 3.56 10.25
CA GLU A 56 -4.89 4.66 9.37
C GLU A 56 -3.71 5.64 9.26
N VAL A 57 -3.37 6.00 8.03
CA VAL A 57 -2.37 7.01 7.72
C VAL A 57 -3.07 8.22 7.11
N ILE A 58 -2.76 9.39 7.64
CA ILE A 58 -3.28 10.68 7.19
C ILE A 58 -2.10 11.49 6.65
N GLU A 59 -2.14 11.80 5.36
CA GLU A 59 -1.15 12.66 4.71
C GLU A 59 -1.87 13.78 3.95
N GLY A 60 -1.90 14.97 4.55
CA GLY A 60 -2.69 16.08 4.04
C GLY A 60 -4.18 15.74 4.02
N THR A 61 -4.77 15.65 2.81
CA THR A 61 -6.18 15.29 2.60
C THR A 61 -6.40 13.82 2.27
N ILE A 62 -5.32 13.05 2.10
CA ILE A 62 -5.40 11.63 1.76
C ILE A 62 -5.40 10.84 3.05
N VAL A 63 -6.41 9.99 3.21
CA VAL A 63 -6.58 9.12 4.39
C VAL A 63 -6.73 7.70 3.89
N SER A 64 -5.95 6.77 4.43
CA SER A 64 -6.09 5.36 4.11
C SER A 64 -5.62 4.45 5.24
N ASP A 65 -6.41 3.40 5.49
CA ASP A 65 -6.04 2.26 6.32
C ASP A 65 -5.47 1.11 5.49
N VAL A 66 -5.29 1.28 4.17
CA VAL A 66 -4.80 0.23 3.27
C VAL A 66 -3.27 0.19 3.26
N TRP A 67 -2.73 -1.01 3.42
CA TRP A 67 -1.30 -1.28 3.37
C TRP A 67 -1.00 -2.37 2.34
N PHE A 68 -0.03 -2.09 1.46
CA PHE A 68 0.46 -3.02 0.45
C PHE A 68 1.74 -3.69 0.93
N ARG A 69 1.81 -5.02 0.81
CA ARG A 69 3.05 -5.77 0.94
C ARG A 69 3.79 -5.70 -0.39
N LEU A 70 4.92 -4.99 -0.42
CA LEU A 70 5.70 -4.85 -1.65
C LEU A 70 6.54 -6.11 -1.92
N THR A 71 6.75 -6.44 -3.20
CA THR A 71 7.61 -7.56 -3.63
C THR A 71 9.07 -7.36 -3.23
N LEU A 72 9.53 -6.10 -3.13
CA LEU A 72 10.84 -5.72 -2.57
C LEU A 72 10.95 -5.90 -1.04
N GLY A 73 9.85 -6.29 -0.39
CA GLY A 73 9.74 -6.54 1.03
C GLY A 73 9.22 -5.34 1.83
N GLY A 74 8.52 -5.65 2.93
CA GLY A 74 7.92 -4.66 3.82
C GLY A 74 6.53 -4.19 3.38
N TRP A 75 5.94 -3.33 4.20
CA TRP A 75 4.60 -2.78 4.03
C TRP A 75 4.66 -1.28 3.79
N CYS A 76 3.94 -0.81 2.78
CA CYS A 76 3.82 0.60 2.46
C CYS A 76 2.34 1.00 2.47
N SER A 77 2.03 2.14 3.10
CA SER A 77 0.66 2.65 3.08
C SER A 77 0.27 3.13 1.68
N ALA A 78 -1.00 2.91 1.32
CA ALA A 78 -1.59 3.35 0.06
C ALA A 78 -1.51 4.86 -0.17
N VAL A 79 -1.41 5.67 0.90
CA VAL A 79 -1.28 7.13 0.78
C VAL A 79 -0.03 7.57 0.01
N ASN A 80 0.99 6.70 -0.09
CA ASN A 80 2.27 7.01 -0.73
C ASN A 80 2.28 6.77 -2.26
N PHE A 81 1.18 6.26 -2.82
CA PHE A 81 1.03 6.00 -4.25
C PHE A 81 0.01 6.95 -4.88
N HIS A 82 -0.04 7.01 -6.20
CA HIS A 82 -1.05 7.81 -6.89
C HIS A 82 -2.46 7.26 -6.65
N GLN A 83 -3.37 8.10 -6.14
CA GLN A 83 -4.66 7.63 -5.62
C GLN A 83 -5.58 7.04 -6.70
N ASP A 84 -5.53 7.56 -7.93
CA ASP A 84 -6.31 7.01 -9.04
C ASP A 84 -5.85 5.59 -9.41
N THR A 85 -4.54 5.33 -9.35
CA THR A 85 -3.98 3.99 -9.61
C THR A 85 -4.40 3.02 -8.52
N ILE A 86 -4.30 3.44 -7.25
CA ILE A 86 -4.73 2.62 -6.11
C ILE A 86 -6.22 2.30 -6.16
N ALA A 87 -7.07 3.27 -6.51
CA ALA A 87 -8.50 3.04 -6.65
C ALA A 87 -8.80 1.95 -7.69
N GLY A 88 -8.12 1.97 -8.84
CA GLY A 88 -8.23 0.93 -9.87
C GLY A 88 -7.76 -0.45 -9.40
N VAL A 89 -6.63 -0.52 -8.70
CA VAL A 89 -6.09 -1.76 -8.13
C VAL A 89 -7.07 -2.38 -7.12
N LEU A 90 -7.62 -1.56 -6.22
CA LEU A 90 -8.56 -2.03 -5.19
C LEU A 90 -9.90 -2.46 -5.78
N ALA A 91 -10.41 -1.76 -6.80
CA ALA A 91 -11.64 -2.16 -7.51
C ALA A 91 -11.46 -3.51 -8.23
N ALA A 92 -10.33 -3.70 -8.92
CA ALA A 92 -10.01 -4.96 -9.58
C ALA A 92 -9.88 -6.12 -8.58
N ALA A 93 -9.23 -5.90 -7.43
CA ALA A 93 -9.06 -6.91 -6.40
C ALA A 93 -10.36 -7.32 -5.70
N ARG A 94 -11.38 -6.45 -5.69
CA ARG A 94 -12.71 -6.72 -5.12
C ARG A 94 -13.65 -7.47 -6.06
N GLY A 95 -13.30 -7.59 -7.35
CA GLY A 95 -14.16 -8.23 -8.34
C GLY A 95 -15.29 -7.33 -8.85
N ASP A 96 -15.23 -6.01 -8.61
CA ASP A 96 -16.23 -5.03 -9.07
C ASP A 96 -16.07 -4.67 -10.57
N GLY A 97 -15.34 -5.50 -11.33
CA GLY A 97 -15.22 -5.41 -12.78
C GLY A 97 -16.34 -6.16 -13.49
N GLY A 98 -17.53 -5.57 -13.54
CA GLY A 98 -18.70 -6.03 -14.30
C GLY A 98 -19.63 -4.87 -14.63
#